data_AF-A0A7J6PW34-F1
#
_entry.id   AF-A0A7J6PW34-F1
#
_cell.length_a   1.000
_cell.length_b   1.000
_cell.length_c   1.000
_cell.angle_alpha   90.00
_cell.angle_beta   90.00
_cell.angle_gamma   90.00
#
_symmetry.space_group_name_H-M   'P 1'
#
loop_
_entity.id
_entity.type
_entity.pdbx_description
1 polymer ?
#
loop_
_entity_poly.entity_id
_entity_poly.type
_entity_poly.pdbx_seq_one_letter_code
_entity_poly.pdbx_strand_id
1 'polypeptide(L)'
;IQRQSETAMKICKFLEGHPKCSRVIYPGLKSHPQHELAKKLHRNNLHGGMLWFDVVGGSESGTKLMNSIQRPWSLCENLGATESIITACAVMTHANMLPEDRLRTPMI
;
A
#
# COMPACT_ATOMS: atom_id res chain seq x y z
N ILE A 1 7.20 2.92 15.02
CA ILE A 1 7.46 1.72 14.18
C ILE A 1 6.75 0.45 14.66
N GLN A 2 6.85 0.01 15.92
CA GLN A 2 6.18 -1.23 16.37
C GLN A 2 4.67 -1.20 16.09
N ARG A 3 3.97 -0.20 16.63
CA ARG A 3 2.52 -0.03 16.43
C ARG A 3 2.13 0.08 14.96
N GLN A 4 2.90 0.83 14.17
CA GLN A 4 2.68 0.97 12.73
C GLN A 4 2.84 -0.36 11.99
N SER A 5 3.83 -1.18 12.37
CA SER A 5 4.06 -2.50 11.75
C SER A 5 2.95 -3.49 12.10
N GLU A 6 2.51 -3.50 13.37
CA GLU A 6 1.38 -4.33 13.82
C GLU A 6 0.08 -3.95 13.09
N THR A 7 -0.20 -2.65 12.96
CA THR A 7 -1.38 -2.16 12.24
C THR A 7 -1.29 -2.46 10.74
N ALA A 8 -0.15 -2.22 10.10
CA ALA A 8 0.04 -2.50 8.68
C ALA A 8 -0.17 -3.99 8.38
N MET A 9 0.36 -4.89 9.21
CA MET A 9 0.14 -6.34 9.06
C MET A 9 -1.35 -6.70 9.14
N LYS A 10 -2.12 -6.10 10.06
CA LYS A 10 -3.57 -6.34 10.18
C LYS A 10 -4.32 -5.86 8.94
N ILE A 11 -3.99 -4.67 8.45
CA ILE A 11 -4.58 -4.10 7.23
C ILE A 11 -4.27 -5.00 6.03
N CYS A 12 -3.00 -5.42 5.87
CA CYS A 12 -2.58 -6.29 4.78
C CYS A 12 -3.34 -7.61 4.75
N LYS A 13 -3.49 -8.28 5.90
CA LYS A 13 -4.25 -9.53 6.00
C LYS A 13 -5.73 -9.35 5.66
N PHE A 14 -6.33 -8.23 6.06
CA PHE A 14 -7.69 -7.90 5.66
C PHE A 14 -7.80 -7.73 4.13
N LEU A 15 -6.86 -6.98 3.53
CA LEU A 15 -6.85 -6.72 2.10
C LEU A 15 -6.57 -7.96 1.25
N GLU A 16 -5.68 -8.88 1.69
CA GLU A 16 -5.38 -10.13 0.97
C GLU A 16 -6.61 -11.02 0.79
N GLY A 17 -7.58 -10.95 1.71
CA GLY A 17 -8.84 -11.69 1.62
C GLY A 17 -9.98 -10.93 0.96
N HIS A 18 -9.77 -9.68 0.54
CA HIS A 18 -10.85 -8.81 0.09
C HIS A 18 -11.08 -8.93 -1.44
N PRO A 19 -12.30 -9.21 -1.92
CA PRO A 19 -12.56 -9.51 -3.34
C PRO A 19 -12.32 -8.33 -4.30
N LYS A 20 -12.25 -7.10 -3.77
CA LYS A 20 -11.92 -5.89 -4.56
C LYS A 20 -10.44 -5.56 -4.58
N CYS A 21 -9.59 -6.37 -3.97
CA CYS A 21 -8.14 -6.20 -3.95
C CYS A 21 -7.50 -7.34 -4.74
N SER A 22 -6.82 -7.01 -5.84
CA SER A 22 -6.17 -8.02 -6.68
C SER A 22 -4.78 -8.40 -6.18
N ARG A 23 -4.12 -7.50 -5.43
CA ARG A 23 -2.77 -7.70 -4.94
C ARG A 23 -2.51 -6.84 -3.71
N VAL A 24 -1.72 -7.37 -2.77
CA VAL A 24 -1.21 -6.65 -1.61
C VAL A 24 0.30 -6.87 -1.53
N ILE A 25 1.05 -5.80 -1.35
CA ILE A 25 2.51 -5.82 -1.26
C ILE A 25 2.91 -5.24 0.09
N TYR A 26 3.48 -6.10 0.93
CA TYR A 26 4.01 -5.70 2.22
C TYR A 26 5.12 -6.66 2.67
N PRO A 27 6.31 -6.19 3.11
CA PRO A 27 7.45 -7.07 3.37
C PRO A 27 7.19 -8.16 4.42
N GLY A 28 6.24 -7.94 5.33
CA GLY A 28 5.88 -8.93 6.35
C GLY A 28 4.93 -10.04 5.86
N LEU A 29 4.34 -9.94 4.67
CA LEU A 29 3.48 -10.98 4.10
C LEU A 29 4.30 -12.10 3.48
N LYS A 30 3.85 -13.35 3.64
CA LYS A 30 4.47 -14.51 2.97
C LYS A 30 4.38 -14.45 1.44
N SER A 31 3.35 -13.77 0.93
CA SER A 31 3.13 -13.53 -0.50
C SER A 31 4.10 -12.51 -1.09
N HIS A 32 4.84 -11.77 -0.26
CA HIS A 32 5.78 -10.76 -0.73
C HIS A 32 7.04 -11.42 -1.35
N PRO A 33 7.46 -11.05 -2.57
CA PRO A 33 8.58 -11.69 -3.26
C PRO A 33 9.90 -11.70 -2.46
N GLN A 34 10.12 -10.68 -1.63
CA GLN A 34 11.31 -10.54 -0.82
C GLN A 34 11.06 -10.81 0.67
N HIS A 35 10.03 -11.58 1.03
CA HIS A 35 9.66 -11.85 2.42
C HIS A 35 10.83 -12.40 3.25
N GLU A 36 11.56 -13.39 2.74
CA GLU A 36 12.70 -13.99 3.45
C GLU A 36 13.86 -12.99 3.63
N LEU A 37 14.09 -12.13 2.64
CA LEU A 37 15.07 -11.05 2.76
C LEU A 37 14.65 -10.02 3.82
N ALA A 38 13.37 -9.62 3.81
CA ALA A 38 12.81 -8.71 4.80
C ALA A 38 12.91 -9.30 6.21
N LYS A 39 12.64 -10.60 6.37
CA LYS A 39 12.78 -11.31 7.65
C LYS A 39 14.23 -11.33 8.16
N LYS A 40 15.21 -11.42 7.25
CA LYS A 40 16.64 -11.38 7.59
C LYS A 40 17.13 -9.97 7.96
N LEU A 41 16.66 -8.94 7.23
CA LEU A 41 17.18 -7.57 7.34
C LEU A 41 16.41 -6.69 8.34
N HIS A 42 15.11 -6.92 8.52
CA HIS A 42 14.29 -6.11 9.41
C HIS A 42 14.41 -6.58 10.86
N ARG A 43 14.72 -5.65 11.77
CA ARG A 43 14.90 -5.96 13.20
C ARG A 43 13.55 -6.29 13.84
N ASN A 44 13.57 -7.22 14.79
CA ASN A 44 12.43 -7.58 15.64
C ASN A 44 11.15 -7.98 14.87
N ASN A 45 11.28 -8.45 13.62
CA ASN A 45 10.14 -8.78 12.75
C ASN A 45 9.18 -7.58 12.55
N LEU A 46 9.73 -6.35 12.51
CA LEU A 46 8.99 -5.11 12.27
C LEU A 46 9.20 -4.63 10.84
N HIS A 47 8.15 -4.66 10.02
CA HIS A 47 8.23 -4.38 8.57
C HIS A 47 7.76 -2.98 8.17
N GLY A 48 7.61 -2.07 9.13
CA GLY A 48 7.22 -0.67 8.88
C GLY A 48 5.72 -0.49 8.66
N GLY A 49 5.30 0.78 8.50
CA GLY A 49 3.90 1.17 8.31
C GLY A 49 3.46 1.35 6.86
N MET A 50 4.37 1.18 5.90
CA MET A 50 4.09 1.36 4.48
C MET A 50 3.65 0.05 3.86
N LEU A 51 2.51 0.06 3.17
CA LEU A 51 1.97 -1.06 2.42
C LEU A 51 1.35 -0.54 1.12
N TRP A 52 1.24 -1.41 0.14
CA TRP A 52 0.62 -1.12 -1.15
C TRP A 52 -0.44 -2.17 -1.46
N PHE A 53 -1.51 -1.79 -2.15
CA PHE A 53 -2.47 -2.73 -2.70
C PHE A 53 -3.08 -2.22 -4.00
N ASP A 54 -3.47 -3.15 -4.86
CA ASP A 54 -4.14 -2.85 -6.13
C ASP A 54 -5.64 -3.09 -5.98
N VAL A 55 -6.42 -2.10 -6.41
CA VAL A 55 -7.89 -2.19 -6.42
C VAL A 55 -8.33 -2.70 -7.79
N VAL A 56 -9.20 -3.71 -7.79
CA VAL A 56 -9.83 -4.21 -9.02
C VAL A 56 -10.60 -3.08 -9.69
N GLY A 57 -10.38 -2.88 -10.99
CA GLY A 57 -10.96 -1.77 -11.76
C GLY A 57 -10.03 -0.54 -11.90
N GLY A 58 -8.75 -0.67 -11.56
CA GLY A 58 -7.70 0.28 -11.93
C GLY A 58 -7.88 1.69 -11.35
N SER A 59 -7.38 2.70 -12.08
CA SER A 59 -7.35 4.09 -11.62
C SER A 59 -8.72 4.65 -11.24
N GLU A 60 -9.79 4.30 -11.97
CA GLU A 60 -11.14 4.75 -11.64
C GLU A 60 -11.59 4.25 -10.26
N SER A 61 -11.32 2.97 -9.97
CA SER A 61 -11.66 2.38 -8.67
C SER A 61 -10.75 2.92 -7.56
N GLY A 62 -9.48 3.22 -7.86
CA GLY A 62 -8.59 3.96 -6.97
C GLY A 62 -9.12 5.34 -6.61
N THR A 63 -9.55 6.12 -7.59
CA THR A 63 -10.17 7.44 -7.38
C THR A 63 -11.47 7.35 -6.56
N LYS A 64 -12.34 6.36 -6.85
CA LYS A 64 -13.55 6.12 -6.06
C LYS A 64 -13.23 5.78 -4.61
N LEU A 65 -12.23 4.92 -4.37
CA LEU A 65 -11.78 4.60 -3.02
C LEU A 65 -11.31 5.85 -2.29
N MET A 66 -10.46 6.65 -2.93
CA MET A 66 -9.97 7.93 -2.41
C MET A 66 -11.11 8.87 -2.02
N ASN A 67 -12.12 9.01 -2.87
CA ASN A 67 -13.27 9.87 -2.59
C ASN A 67 -14.23 9.32 -1.51
N SER A 68 -14.17 8.03 -1.21
CA SER A 68 -15.07 7.36 -0.25
C SER A 68 -14.48 7.19 1.14
N ILE A 69 -13.15 7.23 1.27
CA ILE A 69 -12.48 6.91 2.52
C ILE A 69 -12.69 8.03 3.55
N GLN A 70 -12.96 7.63 4.79
CA GLN A 70 -13.23 8.55 5.89
C GLN A 70 -12.09 8.52 6.91
N ARG A 71 -12.17 9.39 7.93
CA ARG A 71 -11.26 9.37 9.08
C ARG A 71 -11.15 7.94 9.66
N PRO A 72 -9.95 7.51 10.08
CA PRO A 72 -8.75 8.32 10.32
C PRO A 72 -7.84 8.56 9.09
N TRP A 73 -8.28 8.22 7.87
CA TRP A 73 -7.46 8.37 6.67
C TRP A 73 -7.52 9.78 6.09
N SER A 74 -6.36 10.35 5.83
CA SER A 74 -6.19 11.61 5.10
C SER A 74 -5.66 11.33 3.69
N LEU A 75 -6.19 12.05 2.70
CA LEU A 75 -5.68 12.02 1.32
C LEU A 75 -4.50 12.99 1.21
N CYS A 76 -3.29 12.46 1.10
CA CYS A 76 -2.09 13.29 1.06
C CYS A 76 -0.93 12.56 0.40
N GLU A 77 -0.07 13.32 -0.29
CA GLU A 77 1.22 12.84 -0.82
C GLU A 77 2.30 12.91 0.27
N ASN A 78 2.11 12.16 1.36
CA ASN A 78 3.04 12.11 2.48
C ASN A 78 3.09 10.70 3.09
N LEU A 79 4.14 10.41 3.86
CA LEU A 79 4.38 9.09 4.46
C LEU A 79 5.10 9.20 5.80
N GLY A 80 4.93 8.20 6.67
CA GLY A 80 5.63 8.10 7.95
C GLY A 80 5.08 8.96 9.09
N ALA A 81 4.02 9.73 8.84
CA ALA A 81 3.29 10.47 9.87
C ALA A 81 2.64 9.53 10.91
N THR A 82 2.22 10.11 12.04
CA THR A 82 1.38 9.43 13.03
C THR A 82 -0.06 9.25 12.52
N GLU A 83 -0.50 10.14 11.65
CA GLU A 83 -1.80 10.08 10.97
C GLU A 83 -1.79 8.99 9.89
N SER A 84 -2.96 8.39 9.63
CA SER A 84 -3.10 7.42 8.55
C SER A 84 -3.29 8.17 7.24
N ILE A 85 -2.44 7.90 6.26
CA ILE A 85 -2.42 8.60 4.97
C ILE A 85 -2.60 7.57 3.86
N ILE A 86 -3.38 7.95 2.84
CA ILE A 86 -3.59 7.15 1.64
C ILE A 86 -3.47 8.03 0.40
N THR A 87 -2.94 7.46 -0.68
CA THR A 87 -2.78 8.13 -1.97
C THR A 87 -2.99 7.13 -3.11
N ALA A 88 -3.46 7.60 -4.25
CA ALA A 88 -3.56 6.82 -5.47
C ALA A 88 -2.44 7.27 -6.44
N CYS A 89 -1.34 6.52 -6.47
CA CYS A 89 -0.11 6.94 -7.14
C CYS A 89 -0.28 7.27 -8.62
N ALA A 90 -1.10 6.51 -9.35
CA ALA A 90 -1.36 6.76 -10.76
C ALA A 90 -2.06 8.11 -11.04
N VAL A 91 -2.75 8.71 -10.07
CA VAL A 91 -3.47 9.99 -10.26
C VAL A 91 -2.94 11.12 -9.36
N MET A 92 -1.96 10.83 -8.51
CA MET A 92 -1.34 11.77 -7.58
C MET A 92 0.18 11.77 -7.79
N THR A 93 0.93 11.05 -6.94
CA THR A 93 2.39 11.14 -6.85
C THR A 93 3.16 10.83 -8.13
N HIS A 94 2.60 9.99 -9.01
CA HIS A 94 3.22 9.60 -10.28
C HIS A 94 2.40 10.08 -11.49
N ALA A 95 1.51 11.05 -11.31
CA ALA A 95 0.64 11.59 -12.36
C ALA A 95 1.40 12.24 -13.54
N ASN A 96 2.69 12.54 -13.38
CA ASN A 96 3.54 13.09 -14.45
C ASN A 96 4.35 12.02 -15.21
N MET A 97 4.32 10.74 -14.80
CA MET A 97 4.96 9.67 -15.55
C MET A 97 4.16 9.36 -16.81
N LEU A 98 4.84 8.96 -17.89
CA LEU A 98 4.17 8.43 -19.07
C LEU A 98 3.39 7.14 -18.72
N PRO A 99 2.20 6.91 -19.30
CA PRO A 99 1.40 5.72 -19.00
C PRO A 99 2.19 4.40 -19.12
N GLU A 100 3.01 4.27 -20.15
CA GLU A 100 3.87 3.12 -20.41
C GLU A 100 4.91 2.88 -19.30
N ASP A 101 5.47 3.94 -18.72
CA ASP A 101 6.44 3.84 -17.63
C ASP A 101 5.80 3.42 -16.31
N ARG A 102 4.55 3.84 -16.09
CA ARG A 102 3.77 3.38 -14.93
C ARG A 102 3.50 1.89 -15.03
N LEU A 103 3.00 1.44 -16.18
CA LEU A 103 2.71 0.02 -16.42
C LEU A 103 3.96 -0.89 -16.34
N ARG A 104 5.14 -0.35 -16.65
CA ARG A 104 6.41 -1.06 -16.47
C ARG A 104 6.82 -1.18 -15.00
N THR A 105 6.38 -0.25 -14.17
CA THR A 105 6.68 -0.25 -12.74
C THR A 105 5.63 -1.11 -12.03
N PRO A 106 5.97 -2.28 -11.46
CA PRO A 106 4.98 -3.21 -10.91
C PRO A 106 4.24 -2.67 -9.69
N MET A 107 4.49 -1.45 -9.26
CA MET A 107 3.92 -0.78 -8.11
C MET A 107 3.34 0.58 -8.51
N ILE A 108 2.87 0.81 -9.75
CA ILE A 108 2.16 2.04 -10.17
C ILE A 108 1.08 1.65 -11.18
#